data_AF-A0AA38FRG8-F1
#
_entry.id   AF-A0AA38FRG8-F1
#
_cell.length_a   1.000
_cell.length_b   1.000
_cell.length_c   1.000
_cell.angle_alpha   90.00
_cell.angle_beta   90.00
_cell.angle_gamma   90.00
#
_symmetry.space_group_name_H-M   'P 1'
#
loop_
_entity.id
_entity.type
_entity.pdbx_description
1 polymer ?
#
loop_
_entity_poly.entity_id
_entity_poly.type
_entity_poly.pdbx_seq_one_letter_code
_entity_poly.pdbx_strand_id
1 'polypeptide(L)'
;SDIPLGQFEKHTKGIGSKLMVKMGFNRTGLSKNRQGDANPVQVEDQPQFTGLGYSSGKMEIGESSKVAEGRQASNSQGSTPLE
;
A
#
# COMPACT_ATOMS: atom_id res chain seq x y z
N SER A 1 8.32 9.32 -12.93
CA SER A 1 9.65 9.92 -12.71
C SER A 1 9.65 10.50 -11.32
N ASP A 2 10.34 9.83 -10.40
CA ASP A 2 10.26 10.17 -8.98
C ASP A 2 10.95 11.51 -8.73
N ILE A 3 10.22 12.47 -8.17
CA ILE A 3 10.78 13.78 -7.81
C ILE A 3 11.63 13.57 -6.54
N PRO A 4 12.93 13.89 -6.55
CA PRO A 4 13.77 13.72 -5.36
C PRO A 4 13.23 14.54 -4.18
N LEU A 5 13.16 13.95 -2.99
CA LEU A 5 12.79 14.66 -1.77
C LEU A 5 13.72 15.87 -1.57
N GLY A 6 13.15 17.03 -1.23
CA GLY A 6 13.92 18.23 -0.96
C GLY A 6 14.32 19.02 -2.21
N GLN A 7 13.79 18.70 -3.40
CA GLN A 7 14.03 19.46 -4.63
C GLN A 7 13.73 20.96 -4.50
N PHE A 8 12.85 21.36 -3.58
CA PHE A 8 12.55 22.77 -3.27
C PHE A 8 13.75 23.50 -2.64
N GLU A 9 14.64 22.80 -1.94
CA GLU A 9 15.76 23.42 -1.22
C GLU A 9 16.77 24.09 -2.14
N LYS A 10 16.81 23.69 -3.43
CA LYS A 10 17.62 24.36 -4.46
C LYS A 10 17.26 25.83 -4.62
N HIS A 11 16.00 26.17 -4.40
CA HIS A 11 15.47 27.53 -4.52
C HIS A 11 15.43 28.25 -3.17
N THR A 12 15.36 27.50 -2.07
CA THR A 12 15.31 28.04 -0.71
C THR A 12 16.67 28.05 0.00
N LYS A 13 17.77 27.81 -0.71
CA LYS A 13 19.16 27.81 -0.19
C LYS A 13 19.34 26.97 1.09
N GLY A 14 18.60 25.86 1.18
CA GLY A 14 18.61 24.97 2.36
C GLY A 14 18.08 25.59 3.66
N ILE A 15 17.15 26.56 3.61
CA ILE A 15 16.55 27.13 4.83
C ILE A 15 15.84 26.04 5.66
N GLY A 16 15.11 25.12 5.02
CA GLY A 16 14.43 24.02 5.69
C GLY A 16 15.38 23.11 6.44
N SER A 17 16.37 22.55 5.75
CA SER A 17 17.43 21.73 6.34
C SER A 17 18.20 22.45 7.46
N LYS A 18 18.51 23.74 7.32
CA LYS A 18 19.14 24.54 8.40
C LYS A 18 18.24 24.65 9.64
N LEU A 19 16.94 24.85 9.46
CA LEU A 19 16.00 24.93 10.56
C LEU A 19 15.85 23.58 11.27
N MET A 20 15.78 22.48 10.52
CA MET A 20 15.72 21.14 11.10
C MET A 20 16.92 20.85 12.00
N VAL A 21 18.14 21.18 11.56
CA VAL A 21 19.34 21.03 12.38
C VAL A 21 19.26 21.88 13.65
N LYS A 22 18.79 23.13 13.56
CA LYS A 22 18.57 24.00 14.73
C LYS A 22 17.54 23.43 15.72
N MET A 23 16.56 22.67 15.24
CA MET A 23 15.58 21.97 16.07
C MET A 23 16.05 20.59 16.56
N GLY A 24 17.33 20.25 16.36
CA GLY A 24 17.93 19.01 16.87
C GLY A 24 17.77 17.78 15.97
N PHE A 25 17.40 17.97 14.70
CA PHE A 25 17.30 16.87 13.75
C PHE A 25 18.67 16.29 13.38
N ASN A 26 18.80 14.96 13.45
CA ASN A 26 20.07 14.24 13.26
C ASN A 26 20.06 13.28 12.04
N ARG A 27 19.18 13.52 11.05
CA ARG A 27 19.09 12.77 9.77
C ARG A 27 18.56 11.33 9.82
N THR A 28 18.32 10.74 11.00
CA THR A 28 17.90 9.32 11.09
C THR A 28 16.39 9.12 11.22
N GLY A 29 15.64 10.14 11.66
CA GLY A 29 14.20 10.03 11.83
C GLY A 29 13.60 11.10 12.74
N LEU A 30 12.35 11.46 12.51
CA LEU A 30 11.61 12.43 13.32
C LEU A 30 10.83 11.71 14.42
N SER A 31 11.30 11.77 15.66
CA SER A 31 10.54 11.55 16.90
C SER A 31 11.48 11.65 18.10
N LYS A 32 10.94 11.62 19.32
CA LYS A 32 11.72 11.60 20.57
C LYS A 32 12.83 10.52 20.55
N ASN A 33 12.53 9.37 19.96
CA ASN A 33 13.42 8.21 19.89
C ASN A 33 13.99 7.98 18.48
N ARG A 34 13.82 8.93 17.54
CA ARG A 34 14.28 8.83 16.15
C ARG A 34 13.73 7.63 15.37
N GLN A 35 12.53 7.19 15.74
CA GLN A 35 11.84 6.03 15.17
C GLN A 35 11.01 6.36 13.92
N GLY A 36 10.80 7.64 13.60
CA GLY A 36 10.06 8.02 12.40
C GLY A 36 10.84 7.67 11.13
N ASP A 37 10.14 7.21 10.10
CA ASP A 37 10.75 6.94 8.80
C ASP A 37 11.32 8.24 8.20
N ALA A 38 12.57 8.18 7.76
CA ALA A 38 13.26 9.31 7.12
C ALA A 38 12.94 9.39 5.63
N ASN A 39 12.45 8.31 5.03
CA ASN A 39 12.10 8.27 3.63
C ASN A 39 10.68 8.82 3.43
N PRO A 40 10.42 9.54 2.33
CA PRO A 40 9.06 9.89 1.94
C PRO A 40 8.23 8.63 1.72
N VAL A 41 6.97 8.68 2.15
CA VAL A 41 5.98 7.68 1.75
C VAL A 41 5.76 7.79 0.24
N GLN A 42 5.90 6.68 -0.47
CA GLN A 42 5.63 6.63 -1.90
C GLN A 42 4.11 6.62 -2.12
N VAL A 43 3.67 7.42 -3.09
CA VAL A 43 2.27 7.51 -3.49
C VAL A 43 2.17 7.10 -4.94
N GLU A 44 1.27 6.17 -5.23
CA GLU A 44 0.92 5.78 -6.59
C GLU A 44 -0.30 6.60 -7.02
N ASP A 45 -0.17 7.34 -8.13
CA ASP A 45 -1.28 8.10 -8.68
C ASP A 45 -2.33 7.15 -9.26
N GLN A 46 -3.56 7.20 -8.73
CA GLN A 46 -4.66 6.44 -9.28
C GLN A 46 -5.23 7.16 -10.52
N PRO A 47 -5.43 6.47 -11.65
CA PRO A 47 -6.06 7.07 -12.82
C PRO A 47 -7.49 7.54 -12.51
N GLN A 48 -7.89 8.66 -13.12
CA GLN A 48 -9.20 9.28 -12.91
C GLN A 48 -10.34 8.29 -13.24
N PHE A 49 -11.43 8.36 -12.47
CA PHE A 49 -12.62 7.49 -12.59
C PHE A 49 -12.41 6.00 -12.27
N THR A 50 -11.33 5.66 -11.57
CA THR A 50 -11.06 4.29 -11.15
C THR A 50 -11.62 4.03 -9.75
N GLY A 51 -12.37 2.94 -9.57
CA GLY A 51 -12.85 2.53 -8.26
C GLY A 51 -11.71 2.04 -7.35
N LEU A 52 -11.85 2.22 -6.04
CA LEU A 52 -10.95 1.58 -5.06
C LEU A 52 -11.02 0.06 -5.26
N GLY A 53 -9.86 -0.58 -5.40
CA GLY A 53 -9.75 -2.03 -5.65
C GLY A 53 -9.68 -2.44 -7.13
N TYR A 54 -9.77 -1.51 -8.08
CA TYR A 54 -9.43 -1.78 -9.47
C TYR A 54 -7.89 -1.82 -9.61
N SER A 55 -7.33 -3.03 -9.70
CA SER A 55 -5.89 -3.24 -9.83
C SER A 55 -5.47 -3.27 -11.31
N SER A 56 -4.77 -2.23 -11.77
CA SER A 56 -4.12 -2.21 -13.08
C SER A 56 -2.75 -2.93 -13.03
N GLY A 57 -2.75 -4.23 -12.70
CA GLY A 57 -1.58 -5.15 -12.69
C GLY A 57 -0.64 -5.01 -11.47
N LYS A 58 0.05 -6.04 -10.96
CA LYS A 58 0.11 -7.49 -11.26
C LYS A 58 -0.32 -8.26 -10.01
N MET A 59 -1.34 -9.10 -10.12
CA MET A 59 -1.56 -10.15 -9.14
C MET A 59 -0.56 -11.27 -9.46
N GLU A 60 0.55 -11.35 -8.74
CA GLU A 60 1.28 -12.61 -8.62
C GLU A 60 0.35 -13.52 -7.79
N ILE A 61 -0.34 -14.44 -8.47
CA ILE A 61 -1.14 -15.48 -7.83
C ILE A 61 -0.14 -16.40 -7.12
N GLY A 62 0.21 -16.06 -5.88
CA GLY A 62 0.88 -16.99 -4.99
C GLY A 62 -0.07 -18.14 -4.72
N GLU A 63 0.25 -19.32 -5.24
CA GLU A 63 -0.44 -20.57 -4.92
C GLU A 63 -0.46 -20.79 -3.40
N SER A 64 -1.53 -20.38 -2.74
CA SER A 64 -1.77 -20.73 -1.34
C SER A 64 -2.82 -21.83 -1.27
N SER A 65 -2.29 -23.05 -1.31
CA SER A 65 -2.68 -24.18 -0.46
C SER A 65 -4.17 -24.47 -0.25
N LYS A 66 -4.58 -25.60 -0.82
CA LYS A 66 -5.78 -26.39 -0.51
C LYS A 66 -6.09 -26.41 0.99
N VAL A 67 -7.16 -25.75 1.42
CA VAL A 67 -7.90 -26.14 2.63
C VAL A 67 -9.34 -25.68 2.52
N ALA A 68 -10.28 -26.63 2.40
CA ALA A 68 -11.63 -26.55 2.98
C ALA A 68 -12.43 -27.78 2.50
N GLU A 69 -12.21 -28.87 3.22
CA GLU A 69 -13.10 -30.03 3.27
C GLU A 69 -14.42 -29.62 3.96
N GLY A 70 -15.54 -30.10 3.42
CA GLY A 70 -16.81 -30.19 4.15
C GLY A 70 -17.87 -29.12 3.82
N ARG A 71 -18.89 -29.55 3.05
CA ARG A 71 -20.34 -29.39 3.35
C ARG A 71 -21.16 -30.03 2.22
N GLN A 72 -21.34 -31.35 2.30
CA GLN A 72 -22.43 -32.00 1.58
C GLN A 72 -23.74 -31.62 2.28
N ALA A 73 -24.44 -30.62 1.73
CA ALA A 73 -25.83 -30.38 2.06
C ALA A 73 -26.69 -31.14 1.06
N SER A 74 -27.23 -32.26 1.52
CA SER A 74 -28.31 -33.02 0.89
C SER A 74 -29.44 -32.09 0.48
N ASN A 75 -29.85 -32.10 -0.79
CA ASN A 75 -31.11 -31.52 -1.18
C ASN A 75 -32.02 -32.58 -1.80
N SER A 76 -33.01 -32.97 -1.00
CA SER A 76 -34.15 -33.79 -1.39
C SER A 76 -35.14 -32.94 -2.18
N GLN A 77 -35.30 -33.23 -3.47
CA GLN A 77 -36.50 -32.88 -4.24
C GLN A 77 -36.78 -34.04 -5.18
N GLY A 78 -37.81 -34.82 -4.83
CA GLY A 78 -38.33 -35.88 -5.69
C GLY A 78 -39.26 -35.33 -6.76
N SER A 79 -39.18 -35.94 -7.95
CA SER A 79 -40.27 -36.00 -8.92
C SER A 79 -40.10 -37.24 -9.78
N THR A 80 -40.92 -38.26 -9.50
CA THR A 80 -41.29 -39.45 -10.31
C THR A 80 -41.88 -39.08 -11.69
N PRO A 81 -42.20 -40.05 -12.58
CA PRO A 81 -41.62 -41.36 -12.95
C PRO A 81 -41.47 -41.49 -14.50
N LEU A 82 -41.52 -42.72 -15.06
CA LEU A 82 -41.52 -43.20 -16.48
C LEU A 82 -40.14 -43.75 -16.89
N GLU A 83 -39.88 -45.04 -17.11
CA GLU A 83 -40.65 -46.29 -17.34
C GLU A 83 -40.06 -47.43 -16.49
#